data_AF-A0A9D6X475-F1
#
_entry.id   AF-A0A9D6X475-F1
#
_cell.length_a   1.000
_cell.length_b   1.000
_cell.length_c   1.000
_cell.angle_alpha   90.00
_cell.angle_beta   90.00
_cell.angle_gamma   90.00
#
_symmetry.space_group_name_H-M   'P 1'
#
loop_
_entity.id
_entity.type
_entity.pdbx_description
1 polymer ?
#
loop_
_entity_poly.entity_id
_entity_poly.type
_entity_poly.pdbx_seq_one_letter_code
_entity_poly.pdbx_strand_id
1 'polypeptide(L)'
;MLEAATSTQEPPLAVHPAVDAIDTAETMLWLPEHDWLYQLLRSDRNVAPRFRMPDLISACVSQMFAKGDASHGLFAYLGSELMLREPATIRRREAMWRPQYAQLHALQLSAANRYPNPQFQLDQLTTGCVALARLDDPTGVCTLRHARINIVRRSATTKAVLPS
;
A
#
# COMPACT_ATOMS: atom_id res chain seq x y z
N MET A 1 -57.38 7.06 -10.95
CA MET A 1 -56.54 7.66 -9.91
C MET A 1 -55.57 6.59 -9.45
N LEU A 2 -54.36 6.54 -9.99
CA LEU A 2 -53.20 5.77 -9.50
C LEU A 2 -52.12 5.86 -10.59
N GLU A 3 -51.07 6.64 -10.35
CA GLU A 3 -49.71 6.36 -10.84
C GLU A 3 -48.74 7.33 -10.14
N ALA A 4 -47.91 6.77 -9.28
CA ALA A 4 -46.71 7.42 -8.77
C ALA A 4 -45.58 6.40 -8.94
N ALA A 5 -44.94 6.41 -10.11
CA ALA A 5 -43.69 5.71 -10.32
C ALA A 5 -42.58 6.55 -9.67
N THR A 6 -42.21 6.20 -8.44
CA THR A 6 -41.06 6.78 -7.76
C THR A 6 -39.81 6.25 -8.45
N SER A 7 -39.17 7.09 -9.26
CA SER A 7 -37.85 6.83 -9.83
C SER A 7 -36.81 6.87 -8.70
N THR A 8 -36.43 5.70 -8.18
CA THR A 8 -35.31 5.54 -7.26
C THR A 8 -34.03 5.74 -8.06
N GLN A 9 -33.46 6.94 -7.99
CA GLN A 9 -32.17 7.25 -8.57
C GLN A 9 -31.07 6.70 -7.63
N GLU A 10 -30.53 5.52 -7.95
CA GLU A 10 -29.29 5.05 -7.32
C GLU A 10 -28.14 6.02 -7.66
N PRO A 11 -27.34 6.48 -6.68
CA PRO A 11 -26.16 7.28 -6.98
C PRO A 11 -25.11 6.38 -7.65
N PRO A 12 -24.45 6.83 -8.73
CA PRO A 12 -23.45 6.03 -9.40
C PRO A 12 -22.20 5.94 -8.51
N LEU A 13 -21.71 4.72 -8.26
CA LEU A 13 -20.31 4.50 -7.89
C LEU A 13 -19.44 4.94 -9.08
N ALA A 14 -19.19 6.25 -9.18
CA ALA A 14 -18.19 6.79 -10.07
C ALA A 14 -16.81 6.49 -9.49
N VAL A 15 -16.25 5.33 -9.83
CA VAL A 15 -14.82 5.10 -9.74
C VAL A 15 -14.18 6.06 -10.75
N HIS A 16 -13.42 7.05 -10.29
CA HIS A 16 -12.73 8.01 -11.15
C HIS A 16 -11.28 7.56 -11.41
N PRO A 17 -11.01 6.72 -12.45
CA PRO A 17 -9.67 6.23 -12.74
C PRO A 17 -8.64 7.35 -13.03
N ALA A 18 -9.10 8.52 -13.50
CA ALA A 18 -8.24 9.67 -13.77
C ALA A 18 -7.70 10.34 -12.50
N VAL A 19 -8.47 10.34 -11.40
CA VAL A 19 -8.05 10.93 -10.12
C VAL A 19 -7.03 10.02 -9.43
N ASP A 20 -7.24 8.70 -9.52
CA ASP A 20 -6.33 7.70 -8.96
C ASP A 20 -4.90 7.78 -9.56
N ALA A 21 -4.78 8.10 -10.87
CA ALA A 21 -3.48 8.24 -11.52
C ALA A 21 -2.71 9.49 -11.04
N ILE A 22 -3.43 10.55 -10.67
CA ILE A 22 -2.81 11.76 -10.10
C ILE A 22 -2.35 11.50 -8.67
N ASP A 23 -3.07 10.69 -7.89
CA ASP A 23 -2.83 10.44 -6.47
C ASP A 23 -1.95 9.22 -6.16
N THR A 24 -1.46 8.54 -7.18
CA THR A 24 -0.52 7.42 -7.06
C THR A 24 0.86 7.77 -7.61
N ALA A 25 1.87 7.04 -7.14
CA ALA A 25 3.25 7.10 -7.59
C ALA A 25 3.71 5.70 -7.99
N GLU A 26 4.59 5.63 -8.99
CA GLU A 26 5.16 4.38 -9.44
C GLU A 26 6.09 3.78 -8.38
N THR A 27 6.05 2.47 -8.24
CA THR A 27 6.95 1.70 -7.40
C THR A 27 7.30 0.37 -8.07
N MET A 28 8.33 -0.30 -7.54
CA MET A 28 8.75 -1.62 -8.00
C MET A 28 8.72 -2.59 -6.84
N LEU A 29 8.20 -3.79 -7.08
CA LEU A 29 8.16 -4.89 -6.13
C LEU A 29 8.86 -6.11 -6.69
N TRP A 30 9.53 -6.87 -5.82
CA TRP A 30 10.09 -8.13 -6.23
C TRP A 30 9.00 -9.17 -6.39
N LEU A 31 9.21 -10.12 -7.31
CA LEU A 31 8.16 -11.05 -7.73
C LEU A 31 7.55 -11.86 -6.56
N PRO A 32 8.31 -12.36 -5.56
CA PRO A 32 7.72 -13.12 -4.45
C PRO A 32 6.74 -12.31 -3.60
N GLU A 33 7.07 -11.04 -3.32
CA GLU A 33 6.21 -10.12 -2.58
C GLU A 33 4.98 -9.72 -3.39
N HIS A 34 5.18 -9.45 -4.68
CA HIS A 34 4.09 -9.20 -5.61
C HIS A 34 3.11 -10.38 -5.68
N ASP A 35 3.61 -11.61 -5.78
CA ASP A 35 2.77 -12.80 -5.90
C ASP A 35 1.95 -13.07 -4.64
N TRP A 36 2.52 -12.80 -3.46
CA TRP A 36 1.75 -12.86 -2.21
C TRP A 36 0.63 -11.82 -2.19
N LEU A 37 0.91 -10.56 -2.57
CA LEU A 37 -0.13 -9.54 -2.67
C LEU A 37 -1.19 -9.89 -3.71
N TYR A 38 -0.80 -10.48 -4.83
CA TYR A 38 -1.72 -10.93 -5.87
C TYR A 38 -2.62 -12.08 -5.39
N GLN A 39 -2.09 -13.00 -4.59
CA GLN A 39 -2.90 -14.03 -3.94
C GLN A 39 -3.89 -13.42 -2.94
N LEU A 40 -3.45 -12.47 -2.12
CA LEU A 40 -4.32 -11.75 -1.18
C LEU A 40 -5.42 -10.97 -1.92
N LEU A 41 -5.07 -10.29 -3.01
CA LEU A 41 -5.99 -9.55 -3.88
C LEU A 41 -7.12 -10.44 -4.41
N ARG A 42 -6.80 -11.69 -4.78
CA ARG A 42 -7.74 -12.68 -5.31
C ARG A 42 -8.43 -13.54 -4.25
N SER A 43 -8.04 -13.41 -2.98
CA SER A 43 -8.61 -14.22 -1.91
C SER A 43 -10.05 -13.84 -1.56
N ASP A 44 -10.79 -14.80 -1.02
CA ASP A 44 -12.15 -14.60 -0.49
C ASP A 44 -12.19 -13.71 0.76
N ARG A 45 -11.03 -13.25 1.25
CA ARG A 45 -10.92 -12.28 2.35
C ARG A 45 -10.96 -10.84 1.85
N ASN A 46 -10.62 -10.61 0.58
CA ASN A 46 -10.71 -9.29 -0.04
C ASN A 46 -12.15 -9.00 -0.48
N VAL A 47 -13.02 -8.84 0.53
CA VAL A 47 -14.45 -8.58 0.39
C VAL A 47 -14.80 -7.14 0.75
N ALA A 48 -15.96 -6.69 0.27
CA ALA A 48 -16.47 -5.32 0.29
C ALA A 48 -15.97 -4.43 1.47
N PRO A 49 -15.31 -3.29 1.17
CA PRO A 49 -14.87 -2.84 -0.16
C PRO A 49 -13.74 -3.74 -0.71
N ARG A 50 -13.78 -4.07 -2.00
CA ARG A 50 -12.68 -4.80 -2.65
C ARG A 50 -11.51 -3.86 -2.89
N PHE A 51 -10.34 -4.23 -2.37
CA PHE A 51 -9.11 -3.48 -2.53
C PHE A 51 -8.39 -3.81 -3.82
N ARG A 52 -7.65 -2.83 -4.34
CA ARG A 52 -6.78 -2.95 -5.51
C ARG A 52 -5.31 -3.08 -5.09
N MET A 53 -4.42 -3.38 -6.02
CA MET A 53 -2.99 -3.51 -5.73
C MET A 53 -2.39 -2.28 -5.02
N PRO A 54 -2.66 -1.02 -5.45
CA PRO A 54 -2.14 0.16 -4.75
C PRO A 54 -2.62 0.27 -3.30
N ASP A 55 -3.83 -0.18 -3.00
CA ASP A 55 -4.37 -0.20 -1.64
C ASP A 55 -3.61 -1.19 -0.76
N LEU A 56 -3.34 -2.39 -1.27
CA LEU A 56 -2.64 -3.44 -0.53
C LEU A 56 -1.15 -3.09 -0.29
N ILE A 57 -0.46 -2.55 -1.30
CA ILE A 57 0.92 -2.07 -1.17
C ILE A 57 0.99 -0.97 -0.11
N SER A 58 0.13 0.03 -0.23
CA SER A 58 0.08 1.15 0.71
C SER A 58 -0.32 0.71 2.12
N ALA A 59 -1.17 -0.31 2.23
CA ALA A 59 -1.53 -0.89 3.51
C ALA A 59 -0.36 -1.58 4.21
N CYS A 60 0.51 -2.29 3.47
CA CYS A 60 1.74 -2.88 4.02
C CYS A 60 2.68 -1.81 4.59
N VAL A 61 2.86 -0.70 3.86
CA VAL A 61 3.62 0.46 4.35
C VAL A 61 2.98 1.01 5.62
N SER A 62 1.66 1.24 5.61
CA SER A 62 0.96 1.81 6.76
C SER A 62 1.00 0.90 7.99
N GLN A 63 0.91 -0.42 7.80
CA GLN A 63 1.08 -1.43 8.85
C GLN A 63 2.45 -1.35 9.49
N MET A 64 3.51 -1.11 8.69
CA MET A 64 4.86 -0.97 9.21
C MET A 64 5.02 0.30 10.06
N PHE A 65 4.57 1.45 9.54
CA PHE A 65 4.64 2.72 10.28
C PHE A 65 3.74 2.77 11.53
N ALA A 66 2.70 1.94 11.61
CA ALA A 66 1.87 1.84 12.80
C ALA A 66 2.59 1.22 14.01
N LYS A 67 3.72 0.51 13.81
CA LYS A 67 4.46 -0.18 14.89
C LYS A 67 5.41 0.73 15.69
N GLY A 68 5.53 2.01 15.34
CA GLY A 68 6.34 3.00 16.08
C GLY A 68 7.84 2.94 15.80
N ASP A 69 8.39 1.77 15.43
CA ASP A 69 9.80 1.58 15.05
C ASP A 69 9.96 0.94 13.66
N ALA A 70 9.33 1.58 12.67
CA ALA A 70 9.35 1.11 11.29
C ALA A 70 10.77 1.03 10.70
N SER A 71 11.64 1.96 11.08
CA SER A 71 12.99 2.06 10.55
C SER A 71 13.87 0.89 10.99
N HIS A 72 13.91 0.58 12.29
CA HIS A 72 14.78 -0.47 12.80
C HIS A 72 14.37 -1.85 12.27
N GLY A 73 13.08 -2.18 12.34
CA GLY A 73 12.57 -3.46 11.86
C GLY A 73 12.78 -3.65 10.36
N LEU A 74 12.53 -2.60 9.57
CA LEU A 74 12.73 -2.65 8.12
C LEU A 74 14.21 -2.78 7.75
N PHE A 75 15.09 -1.95 8.31
CA PHE A 75 16.52 -2.01 7.95
C PHE A 75 17.20 -3.29 8.44
N ALA A 76 16.81 -3.83 9.60
CA ALA A 76 17.30 -5.12 10.07
C ALA A 76 16.93 -6.24 9.08
N TYR A 77 15.67 -6.29 8.64
CA TYR A 77 15.22 -7.26 7.63
C TYR A 77 15.95 -7.09 6.29
N LEU A 78 16.11 -5.85 5.83
CA LEU A 78 16.78 -5.57 4.56
C LEU A 78 18.27 -5.92 4.59
N GLY A 79 18.93 -5.69 5.72
CA GLY A 79 20.34 -6.03 5.92
C GLY A 79 20.61 -7.53 5.98
N SER A 80 19.68 -8.34 6.50
CA SER A 80 19.86 -9.79 6.63
C SER A 80 19.29 -10.58 5.44
N GLU A 81 18.07 -10.29 5.02
CA GLU A 81 17.34 -11.13 4.06
C GLU A 81 17.42 -10.58 2.63
N LEU A 82 17.43 -9.26 2.46
CA LEU A 82 17.41 -8.68 1.12
C LEU A 82 18.79 -8.69 0.46
N MET A 83 19.88 -8.57 1.23
CA MET A 83 21.25 -8.70 0.70
C MET A 83 21.57 -10.10 0.17
N LEU A 84 20.84 -11.13 0.62
CA LEU A 84 21.05 -12.52 0.20
C LEU A 84 20.35 -12.87 -1.12
N ARG A 85 19.46 -12.01 -1.63
CA ARG A 85 18.72 -12.33 -2.84
C ARG A 85 19.55 -12.06 -4.09
N GLU A 86 19.30 -12.87 -5.12
CA GLU A 86 20.01 -12.78 -6.38
C GLU A 86 19.80 -11.41 -7.05
N PRO A 87 20.88 -10.74 -7.52
CA PRO A 87 20.76 -9.46 -8.21
C PRO A 87 19.82 -9.47 -9.43
N ALA A 88 19.66 -10.65 -10.05
CA ALA A 88 18.79 -10.86 -11.22
C ALA A 88 17.30 -11.09 -10.86
N THR A 89 16.93 -10.98 -9.59
CA THR A 89 15.52 -11.17 -9.16
C THR A 89 14.60 -10.20 -9.89
N ILE A 90 13.63 -10.76 -10.62
CA ILE A 90 12.67 -10.00 -11.43
C ILE A 90 11.83 -9.07 -10.53
N ARG A 91 11.64 -7.84 -11.00
CA ARG A 91 10.80 -6.82 -10.36
C ARG A 91 9.59 -6.49 -11.24
N ARG A 92 8.44 -6.28 -10.62
CA ARG A 92 7.19 -5.85 -11.24
C ARG A 92 6.92 -4.40 -10.91
N ARG A 93 6.50 -3.66 -11.93
CA ARG A 93 6.10 -2.26 -11.79
C ARG A 93 4.66 -2.19 -11.31
N GLU A 94 4.45 -1.40 -10.26
CA GLU A 94 3.15 -1.22 -9.60
C GLU A 94 2.93 0.25 -9.25
N ALA A 95 1.74 0.55 -8.76
CA ALA A 95 1.41 1.86 -8.22
C ALA A 95 1.19 1.81 -6.70
N MET A 96 1.53 2.88 -6.01
CA MET A 96 1.32 3.08 -4.58
C MET A 96 0.71 4.46 -4.34
N TRP A 97 -0.12 4.61 -3.31
CA TRP A 97 -0.68 5.91 -2.96
C TRP A 97 0.41 6.89 -2.52
N ARG A 98 0.33 8.14 -2.98
CA ARG A 98 1.35 9.18 -2.71
C ARG A 98 1.69 9.40 -1.25
N PRO A 99 0.74 9.38 -0.28
CA PRO A 99 1.08 9.52 1.13
C PRO A 99 2.07 8.44 1.60
N GLN A 100 1.85 7.19 1.21
CA GLN A 100 2.73 6.08 1.56
C GLN A 100 4.05 6.12 0.81
N TYR A 101 4.04 6.54 -0.46
CA TYR A 101 5.28 6.85 -1.18
C TYR A 101 6.12 7.89 -0.44
N ALA A 102 5.51 8.99 0.00
CA ALA A 102 6.19 10.06 0.72
C ALA A 102 6.76 9.57 2.06
N GLN A 103 6.07 8.67 2.78
CA GLN A 103 6.59 8.04 4.01
C GLN A 103 7.87 7.24 3.73
N LEU A 104 7.88 6.40 2.68
CA LEU A 104 9.06 5.63 2.30
C LEU A 104 10.19 6.53 1.79
N HIS A 105 9.87 7.57 1.03
CA HIS A 105 10.86 8.52 0.53
C HIS A 105 11.51 9.30 1.69
N ALA A 106 10.73 9.73 2.68
CA ALA A 106 11.28 10.35 3.89
C ALA A 106 12.20 9.40 4.66
N LEU A 107 11.82 8.11 4.75
CA LEU A 107 12.65 7.08 5.35
C LEU A 107 13.96 6.85 4.57
N GLN A 108 13.89 6.83 3.23
CA GLN A 108 15.04 6.71 2.34
C GLN A 108 16.06 7.84 2.55
N LEU A 109 15.60 9.06 2.82
CA LEU A 109 16.46 10.23 3.04
C LEU A 109 16.97 10.36 4.48
N SER A 110 16.45 9.56 5.41
CA SER A 110 16.77 9.63 6.83
C SER A 110 18.23 9.28 7.12
N ALA A 111 18.72 9.71 8.30
CA ALA A 111 20.07 9.38 8.75
C ALA A 111 20.32 7.87 8.91
N ALA A 112 19.25 7.11 9.16
CA ALA A 112 19.32 5.65 9.30
C ALA A 112 19.61 4.93 7.98
N ASN A 113 19.34 5.57 6.83
CA ASN A 113 19.64 5.06 5.49
C ASN A 113 20.86 5.76 4.86
N ARG A 114 21.80 6.22 5.69
CA ARG A 114 23.01 6.95 5.28
C ARG A 114 24.25 6.35 5.95
N TYR A 115 25.39 6.52 5.29
CA TYR A 115 26.70 6.13 5.83
C TYR A 115 26.86 6.56 7.31
N PRO A 116 27.28 5.66 8.21
CA PRO A 116 27.89 4.34 7.95
C PRO A 116 26.91 3.19 7.65
N ASN A 117 25.60 3.43 7.66
CA ASN A 117 24.59 2.41 7.39
C ASN A 117 24.48 2.09 5.88
N PRO A 118 24.04 0.88 5.52
CA PRO A 118 23.69 0.55 4.14
C PRO A 118 22.61 1.50 3.58
N GLN A 119 22.71 1.79 2.29
CA GLN A 119 21.74 2.64 1.60
C GLN A 119 20.79 1.77 0.80
N PHE A 120 19.53 1.75 1.22
CA PHE A 120 18.46 1.05 0.53
C PHE A 120 17.69 1.98 -0.41
N GLN A 121 17.33 1.44 -1.57
CA GLN A 121 16.52 2.10 -2.59
C GLN A 121 15.03 1.98 -2.28
N LEU A 122 14.21 2.84 -2.87
CA LEU A 122 12.77 2.91 -2.57
C LEU A 122 12.02 1.60 -2.89
N ASP A 123 12.43 0.89 -3.94
CA ASP A 123 11.87 -0.41 -4.31
C ASP A 123 12.22 -1.50 -3.28
N GLN A 124 13.42 -1.45 -2.71
CA GLN A 124 13.86 -2.31 -1.62
C GLN A 124 13.05 -2.04 -0.35
N LEU A 125 12.85 -0.75 0.00
CA LEU A 125 12.00 -0.36 1.13
C LEU A 125 10.55 -0.84 0.95
N THR A 126 9.99 -0.62 -0.24
CA THR A 126 8.62 -1.05 -0.58
C THR A 126 8.50 -2.58 -0.45
N THR A 127 9.44 -3.32 -1.05
CA THR A 127 9.50 -4.78 -0.98
C THR A 127 9.64 -5.27 0.46
N GLY A 128 10.52 -4.66 1.26
CA GLY A 128 10.70 -5.00 2.67
C GLY A 128 9.44 -4.77 3.50
N CYS A 129 8.67 -3.70 3.27
CA CYS A 129 7.39 -3.50 3.93
C CYS A 129 6.39 -4.61 3.62
N VAL A 130 6.31 -5.07 2.37
CA VAL A 130 5.42 -6.16 1.97
C VAL A 130 5.88 -7.49 2.58
N ALA A 131 7.18 -7.78 2.53
CA ALA A 131 7.74 -8.98 3.11
C ALA A 131 7.50 -9.05 4.63
N LEU A 132 7.73 -7.95 5.35
CA LEU A 132 7.46 -7.88 6.78
C LEU A 132 5.97 -7.99 7.11
N ALA A 133 5.08 -7.39 6.30
CA ALA A 133 3.65 -7.55 6.48
C ALA A 133 3.22 -9.03 6.34
N ARG A 134 3.79 -9.74 5.35
CA ARG A 134 3.58 -11.18 5.15
C ARG A 134 4.15 -12.02 6.30
N LEU A 135 5.33 -11.68 6.81
CA LEU A 135 5.95 -12.42 7.92
C LEU A 135 5.16 -12.26 9.22
N ASP A 136 4.64 -11.05 9.47
CA ASP A 136 3.83 -10.70 10.62
C ASP A 136 2.44 -11.34 10.58
N ASP A 137 1.81 -11.34 9.40
CA ASP A 137 0.51 -11.98 9.17
C ASP A 137 0.45 -12.59 7.75
N PRO A 138 0.78 -13.88 7.61
CA PRO A 138 0.72 -14.57 6.32
C PRO A 138 -0.68 -14.59 5.70
N THR A 139 -1.74 -14.42 6.50
CA THR A 139 -3.13 -14.45 6.03
C THR A 139 -3.57 -13.13 5.38
N GLY A 140 -2.83 -12.05 5.62
CA GLY A 140 -3.09 -10.71 5.08
C GLY A 140 -4.28 -9.96 5.72
N VAL A 141 -4.83 -10.46 6.82
CA VAL A 141 -5.94 -9.81 7.54
C VAL A 141 -5.52 -8.43 8.07
N CYS A 142 -4.32 -8.32 8.64
CA CYS A 142 -3.75 -7.05 9.11
C CYS A 142 -3.57 -6.05 7.96
N THR A 143 -3.11 -6.51 6.79
CA THR A 143 -2.96 -5.68 5.60
C THR A 143 -4.33 -5.18 5.11
N LEU A 144 -5.34 -6.07 5.01
CA LEU A 144 -6.70 -5.66 4.64
C LEU A 144 -7.31 -4.67 5.64
N ARG A 145 -7.01 -4.80 6.94
CA ARG A 145 -7.44 -3.83 7.96
C ARG A 145 -6.80 -2.45 7.73
N HIS A 146 -5.50 -2.39 7.45
CA HIS A 146 -4.83 -1.13 7.15
C HIS A 146 -5.34 -0.51 5.84
N ALA A 147 -5.70 -1.32 4.84
CA ALA A 147 -6.34 -0.84 3.62
C ALA A 147 -7.68 -0.14 3.91
N ARG A 148 -8.50 -0.71 4.81
CA ARG A 148 -9.75 -0.09 5.31
C ARG A 148 -9.49 1.23 6.03
N ILE A 149 -8.47 1.31 6.87
CA ILE A 149 -8.12 2.55 7.59
C ILE A 149 -7.68 3.63 6.58
N ASN A 150 -6.87 3.25 5.60
CA ASN A 150 -6.35 4.17 4.60
C ASN A 150 -7.44 4.76 3.71
N ILE A 151 -8.39 3.94 3.24
CA ILE A 151 -9.50 4.45 2.41
C ILE A 151 -10.36 5.45 3.19
N VAL A 152 -10.69 5.15 4.46
CA VAL A 152 -11.46 6.07 5.32
C VAL A 152 -10.72 7.40 5.50
N ARG A 153 -9.41 7.34 5.77
CA ARG A 153 -8.58 8.55 5.90
C ARG A 153 -8.56 9.39 4.63
N ARG A 154 -8.41 8.76 3.45
CA ARG A 154 -8.44 9.46 2.16
C ARG A 154 -9.79 10.13 1.91
N SER A 155 -10.89 9.41 2.13
CA SER A 155 -12.23 9.95 1.96
C SER A 155 -12.52 11.14 2.89
N ALA A 156 -12.02 11.10 4.13
CA ALA A 156 -12.14 12.21 5.06
C ALA A 156 -11.38 13.46 4.58
N THR A 157 -10.16 13.29 4.05
CA THR A 157 -9.37 14.39 3.46
C THR A 157 -10.06 14.99 2.24
N THR A 158 -10.60 14.17 1.32
CA THR A 158 -11.32 14.68 0.14
C THR A 158 -12.56 15.48 0.52
N LYS A 159 -13.32 15.03 1.54
CA LYS A 159 -14.51 15.75 2.02
C LYS A 159 -14.17 17.11 2.64
N ALA A 160 -13.00 17.25 3.26
CA ALA A 160 -12.56 18.51 3.86
C ALA A 160 -12.11 19.56 2.83
N VAL A 161 -11.71 19.14 1.61
CA VAL A 161 -11.20 20.04 0.56
C VAL A 161 -12.33 20.66 -0.28
N LEU A 162 -13.53 20.08 -0.29
CA LEU A 162 -14.70 20.65 -0.98
C LEU A 162 -15.44 21.64 -0.04
N PRO A 163 -15.50 22.95 -0.35
CA PRO A 163 -16.34 23.88 0.40
C PRO A 163 -17.82 23.59 0.13
N SER A 164 -18.66 23.75 1.16
CA SER A 164 -20.13 23.68 1.07
C SER A 164 -20.71 24.89 0.37
#